data_AF-A0A8S3JPA7-F1
#
_entry.id   AF-A0A8S3JPA7-F1
#
_cell.length_a   1.000
_cell.length_b   1.000
_cell.length_c   1.000
_cell.angle_alpha   90.00
_cell.angle_beta   90.00
_cell.angle_gamma   90.00
#
_symmetry.space_group_name_H-M   'P 1'
#
loop_
_entity.id
_entity.type
_entity.pdbx_description
1 polymer ?
#
loop_
_entity_poly.entity_id
_entity_poly.type
_entity_poly.pdbx_seq_one_letter_code
_entity_poly.pdbx_strand_id
1 'polypeptide(L)' 'MATLRLLTLLALTIFCSIVIAQNRSCEPCDSSKCPLTLDKECLAGLTLDKCGCCQVCAQRE' A
#
# COMPACT_ATOMS: atom_id res chain seq x y z
N MET A 1 -27.60 -4.44 -19.19
CA MET A 1 -26.14 -4.30 -19.42
C MET A 1 -25.59 -2.93 -19.02
N ALA A 2 -26.27 -1.82 -19.33
CA ALA A 2 -25.81 -0.47 -18.95
C ALA A 2 -25.75 -0.24 -17.42
N THR A 3 -26.72 -0.74 -16.67
CA THR A 3 -26.78 -0.64 -15.19
C THR A 3 -25.64 -1.38 -14.49
N LEU A 4 -25.28 -2.57 -14.99
CA LEU A 4 -24.17 -3.36 -14.45
C LEU A 4 -22.81 -2.65 -14.64
N ARG A 5 -22.62 -1.99 -15.80
CA ARG A 5 -21.42 -1.19 -16.08
C ARG A 5 -21.34 0.08 -15.24
N LEU A 6 -22.47 0.68 -14.93
CA LEU A 6 -22.53 1.85 -14.06
C LEU A 6 -22.12 1.49 -12.63
N LEU A 7 -22.62 0.36 -12.12
CA LEU A 7 -22.30 -0.14 -10.77
C LEU A 7 -20.82 -0.51 -10.63
N THR A 8 -20.21 -1.15 -11.63
CA THR A 8 -18.78 -1.47 -11.57
C THR A 8 -17.90 -0.23 -11.60
N LEU A 9 -18.23 0.79 -12.41
CA LEU A 9 -17.50 2.06 -12.40
C LEU A 9 -17.60 2.76 -11.04
N LEU A 10 -18.78 2.73 -10.42
CA LEU A 10 -19.01 3.37 -9.12
C LEU A 10 -18.27 2.64 -7.98
N ALA A 11 -18.18 1.31 -8.04
CA ALA A 11 -17.37 0.54 -7.10
C ALA A 11 -15.87 0.86 -7.25
N LEU A 12 -15.39 1.04 -8.48
CA LEU A 12 -13.97 1.32 -8.75
C LEU A 12 -13.53 2.69 -8.18
N THR A 13 -14.37 3.72 -8.33
CA THR A 13 -14.06 5.08 -7.83
C THR A 13 -14.05 5.16 -6.31
N ILE A 14 -14.96 4.43 -5.65
CA ILE A 14 -14.98 4.31 -4.19
C ILE A 14 -13.71 3.61 -3.69
N PHE A 15 -13.32 2.51 -4.32
CA PHE A 15 -12.10 1.77 -3.95
C PHE A 15 -10.83 2.63 -4.07
N CYS A 16 -10.66 3.35 -5.19
CA CYS A 16 -9.53 4.26 -5.36
C CYS A 16 -9.50 5.37 -4.30
N SER A 17 -10.67 5.90 -3.91
CA SER A 17 -10.75 6.96 -2.91
C SER A 17 -10.34 6.49 -1.51
N ILE A 18 -10.63 5.24 -1.15
CA ILE A 18 -10.25 4.64 0.14
C ILE A 18 -8.73 4.41 0.21
N VAL A 19 -8.12 3.95 -0.89
CA VAL A 19 -6.66 3.79 -1.00
C VAL A 19 -5.95 5.14 -0.83
N ILE A 20 -6.49 6.21 -1.43
CA ILE A 20 -5.94 7.56 -1.31
C ILE A 20 -6.16 8.15 0.10
N ALA A 21 -7.30 7.87 0.74
CA ALA A 21 -7.61 8.41 2.06
C ALA A 21 -6.70 7.86 3.17
N GLN A 22 -6.25 6.61 3.07
CA GLN A 22 -5.26 6.06 4.01
C GLN A 22 -3.87 6.72 3.89
N ASN A 23 -3.58 7.34 2.75
CA ASN A 23 -2.34 8.10 2.55
C ASN A 23 -2.32 9.50 3.18
N ARG A 24 -3.41 10.00 3.78
CA ARG A 24 -3.40 11.36 4.37
C ARG A 24 -2.50 11.50 5.59
N SER A 25 -2.16 10.40 6.27
CA SER A 25 -1.19 10.40 7.37
C SER A 25 0.23 10.08 6.89
N CYS A 26 0.41 9.82 5.59
CA CYS A 26 1.68 9.44 4.99
C CYS A 26 2.26 10.66 4.27
N GLU A 27 3.53 10.94 4.54
CA GLU A 27 4.27 11.91 3.73
C GLU A 27 4.47 11.39 2.31
N PRO A 28 4.77 12.28 1.34
CA PRO A 28 5.21 11.87 0.01
C PRO A 28 6.36 10.86 0.12
N CYS A 29 6.24 9.73 -0.58
CA CYS A 29 7.24 8.68 -0.50
C CYS A 29 8.58 9.18 -1.05
N ASP A 30 9.59 9.23 -0.17
CA ASP A 30 10.99 9.49 -0.52
C ASP A 30 11.81 8.23 -0.25
N SER A 31 11.94 7.40 -1.28
CA SER A 31 12.64 6.11 -1.21
C SER A 31 14.11 6.26 -0.79
N SER A 32 14.69 7.45 -0.97
CA SER A 32 16.09 7.74 -0.59
C SER A 32 16.29 7.77 0.92
N LYS A 33 15.21 8.00 1.69
CA LYS A 33 15.22 7.98 3.16
C LYS A 33 14.89 6.62 3.75
N CYS A 34 14.56 5.64 2.92
CA CYS A 34 14.22 4.31 3.42
C CYS A 34 15.45 3.62 4.01
N PRO A 35 15.30 2.92 5.16
CA PRO A 35 16.36 2.09 5.68
C PRO A 35 16.69 0.97 4.68
N LEU A 36 17.97 0.64 4.57
CA LEU A 36 18.44 -0.51 3.82
C LEU A 36 18.08 -1.78 4.59
N THR A 37 16.96 -2.39 4.22
CA THR A 37 16.52 -3.66 4.80
C THR A 37 17.00 -4.80 3.91
N LEU A 38 17.84 -5.69 4.43
CA LEU A 38 18.33 -6.86 3.71
C LEU A 38 17.39 -8.04 3.92
N ASP A 39 16.95 -8.68 2.84
CA ASP A 39 16.02 -9.82 2.86
C ASP A 39 16.51 -10.96 3.80
N LYS A 40 17.82 -11.22 3.81
CA LYS A 40 18.47 -12.23 4.66
C LYS A 40 18.31 -12.00 6.18
N GLU A 41 17.99 -10.79 6.61
CA GLU A 41 17.82 -10.44 8.03
C GLU A 41 16.35 -10.56 8.47
N CYS A 42 15.41 -10.68 7.53
CA CYS A 42 14.00 -10.78 7.81
C CYS A 42 13.52 -12.23 7.74
N LEU A 43 13.37 -12.88 8.90
CA LEU A 43 12.92 -14.28 9.04
C LEU A 43 11.53 -14.59 8.43
N ALA A 44 10.73 -13.56 8.19
CA ALA A 44 9.40 -13.64 7.59
C ALA A 44 9.36 -13.04 6.17
N GLY A 45 10.51 -12.67 5.62
CA GLY A 45 10.63 -11.94 4.36
C GLY A 45 10.39 -10.43 4.52
N LEU A 46 10.41 -9.74 3.38
CA LEU A 46 10.18 -8.31 3.29
C LEU A 46 8.71 -8.00 2.93
N THR A 47 8.20 -6.92 3.48
CA THR A 47 6.90 -6.32 3.13
C THR A 47 7.05 -4.81 3.02
N LEU A 48 6.01 -4.11 2.57
CA LEU A 48 5.99 -2.65 2.59
C LEU A 48 5.50 -2.13 3.94
N ASP A 49 5.96 -0.94 4.31
CA ASP A 49 5.43 -0.21 5.45
C ASP A 49 3.93 0.10 5.28
N LYS A 50 3.28 0.60 6.33
CA LYS A 50 1.85 0.94 6.33
C LYS A 50 1.45 1.94 5.23
N CYS A 51 2.38 2.80 4.83
CA CYS A 51 2.23 3.78 3.75
C CYS A 51 2.63 3.24 2.37
N GLY A 52 3.11 2.00 2.28
CA GLY A 52 3.49 1.37 1.02
C GLY A 52 4.79 1.88 0.41
N CYS A 53 5.65 2.57 1.18
CA CYS A 53 6.83 3.26 0.65
C CYS A 53 8.13 2.45 0.87
N CYS A 54 8.46 2.14 2.13
CA CYS A 54 9.72 1.49 2.46
C CYS A 54 9.57 -0.02 2.65
N GLN A 55 10.58 -0.80 2.29
CA GLN A 55 10.65 -2.22 2.62
C GLN A 55 11.03 -2.40 4.09
N VAL A 56 10.22 -3.18 4.81
CA VAL A 56 10.37 -3.52 6.23
C VAL A 56 10.27 -5.03 6.41
N CYS A 57 10.80 -5.58 7.51
CA CYS A 57 10.61 -7.00 7.79
C CYS A 57 9.12 -7.30 8.08
N ALA A 58 8.59 -8.36 7.48
CA ALA A 58 7.27 -8.85 7.82
C ALA A 58 7.23 -9.39 9.26
N GLN A 59 6.10 -9.24 9.94
CA GLN A 59 5.84 -9.89 11.22
C GLN A 59 5.15 -11.23 10.95
N ARG A 60 5.57 -12.30 11.66
CA ARG A 60 4.80 -13.56 11.69
C ARG A 60 3.63 -13.39 12.65
N GLU A 61 2.47 -13.88 12.22
CA GLU A 61 1.25 -14.04 13.03
C GLU A 61 1.38 -15.08 14.15
#